data_AF-J2X0I8-F1
#
_entry.id   AF-J2X0I8-F1
#
_cell.length_a   1.000
_cell.length_b   1.000
_cell.length_c   1.000
_cell.angle_alpha   90.00
_cell.angle_beta   90.00
_cell.angle_gamma   90.00
#
_symmetry.space_group_name_H-M   'P 1'
#
loop_
_entity.id
_entity.type
_entity.pdbx_description
1 polymer ?
#
loop_
_entity_poly.entity_id
_entity_poly.type
_entity_poly.pdbx_seq_one_letter_code
_entity_poly.pdbx_strand_id
1 'polypeptide(L)'
;MEIAKCVLDNQIYTALDFSRLPPGELSNKRKHLVCIECQAPTFFRKASRHGHVACFGALAHIEGCSHSSFDTQNLIVESDNKYTTLHPNSFVELSSIATLCSDGDAAMAVYKKSLNTTNFHSLNDLKSSPDIRRELSATLKSLILSEIFKLHSPEVNSNIESKNSADHFFVKFEEVSVNQSEGFGGYFGMLTDARLSSEGALWLNSGGDGGVSCVIQTEMVDGFFRRYKLEDEEDLAGAYVTIIGSLKISQNGKKYIALADLDYIDLIRLSLDKDMADQFFLTKKAKIAFFLTHNKMGVFDSELGIKRKHYIDNDVAKEWRARFAKEFHPDKNQGDTSMDYNQILSSINKMYNRMVGKA
;
A
#
# COMPACT_ATOMS: atom_id res chain seq x y z
N MET A 1 2.73 -12.94 1.00
CA MET A 1 2.07 -14.12 1.61
C MET A 1 1.16 -14.77 0.57
N GLU A 2 1.11 -16.10 0.48
CA GLU A 2 0.28 -16.80 -0.52
C GLU A 2 -1.12 -17.20 -0.02
N ILE A 3 -1.27 -17.35 1.30
CA ILE A 3 -2.50 -17.80 1.96
C ILE A 3 -2.89 -16.92 3.14
N ALA A 4 -4.17 -16.70 3.36
CA ALA A 4 -4.69 -15.96 4.50
C ALA A 4 -5.89 -16.67 5.12
N LYS A 5 -6.13 -16.46 6.41
CA LYS A 5 -7.29 -16.99 7.13
C LYS A 5 -8.40 -15.96 7.15
N CYS A 6 -9.63 -16.33 6.79
CA CYS A 6 -10.80 -15.51 7.05
C CYS A 6 -11.37 -15.86 8.43
N VAL A 7 -11.57 -14.86 9.30
CA VAL A 7 -12.07 -15.09 10.66
C VAL A 7 -13.60 -15.31 10.72
N LEU A 8 -14.34 -14.91 9.69
CA LEU A 8 -15.80 -15.09 9.64
C LEU A 8 -16.23 -16.55 9.51
N ASP A 9 -15.47 -17.34 8.75
CA ASP A 9 -15.78 -18.75 8.48
C ASP A 9 -14.64 -19.69 8.90
N ASN A 10 -13.57 -19.14 9.47
CA ASN A 10 -12.40 -19.86 9.92
C ASN A 10 -11.66 -20.63 8.80
N GLN A 11 -11.87 -20.28 7.52
CA GLN A 11 -11.24 -20.94 6.37
C GLN A 11 -9.92 -20.29 5.97
N ILE A 12 -9.01 -21.10 5.43
CA ILE A 12 -7.74 -20.65 4.82
C ILE A 12 -7.94 -20.61 3.31
N TYR A 13 -7.60 -19.48 2.70
CA TYR A 13 -7.71 -19.27 1.27
C TYR A 13 -6.35 -19.07 0.64
N THR A 14 -6.17 -19.58 -0.58
CA THR A 14 -5.14 -19.09 -1.50
C THR A 14 -5.63 -17.81 -2.17
N ALA A 15 -4.72 -16.94 -2.62
CA ALA A 15 -5.12 -15.70 -3.31
C ALA A 15 -5.95 -15.99 -4.58
N LEU A 16 -5.66 -17.10 -5.27
CA LEU A 16 -6.41 -17.55 -6.44
C LEU A 16 -7.84 -17.95 -6.07
N ASP A 17 -8.02 -18.79 -5.05
CA ASP A 17 -9.35 -19.25 -4.65
C ASP A 17 -10.18 -18.09 -4.09
N PHE A 18 -9.56 -17.22 -3.30
CA PHE A 18 -10.19 -16.01 -2.77
C PHE A 18 -10.67 -15.08 -3.89
N SER A 19 -9.87 -14.93 -4.96
CA SER A 19 -10.23 -14.10 -6.13
C SER A 19 -11.46 -14.61 -6.89
N ARG A 20 -11.79 -15.90 -6.75
CA ARG A 20 -12.93 -16.55 -7.42
C ARG A 20 -14.23 -16.49 -6.62
N LEU A 21 -14.19 -15.97 -5.39
CA LEU A 21 -15.38 -15.82 -4.57
C LEU A 21 -16.39 -14.88 -5.25
N PRO A 22 -17.71 -15.12 -5.06
CA PRO A 22 -18.75 -14.20 -5.50
C PRO A 22 -18.48 -12.76 -5.00
N PRO A 23 -18.78 -11.71 -5.79
CA PRO A 23 -18.40 -10.34 -5.46
C PRO A 23 -18.84 -9.85 -4.07
N GLY A 24 -20.05 -10.22 -3.64
CA GLY A 24 -20.56 -9.87 -2.30
C GLY A 24 -19.81 -10.59 -1.18
N GLU A 25 -19.51 -11.87 -1.39
CA GLU A 25 -18.76 -12.69 -0.43
C GLU A 25 -17.30 -12.24 -0.33
N LEU A 26 -16.64 -12.01 -1.46
CA LEU A 26 -15.29 -11.45 -1.54
C LEU A 26 -15.23 -10.11 -0.80
N SER A 27 -16.17 -9.21 -1.08
CA SER A 27 -16.23 -7.89 -0.46
C SER A 27 -16.43 -7.94 1.06
N ASN A 28 -17.14 -8.95 1.56
CA ASN A 28 -17.36 -9.12 2.99
C ASN A 28 -16.14 -9.76 3.67
N LYS A 29 -15.66 -10.88 3.12
CA LYS A 29 -14.55 -11.64 3.69
C LYS A 29 -13.23 -10.89 3.63
N ARG A 30 -12.99 -10.04 2.62
CA ARG A 30 -11.71 -9.30 2.49
C ARG A 30 -11.43 -8.36 3.66
N LYS A 31 -12.47 -8.01 4.43
CA LYS A 31 -12.37 -7.17 5.63
C LYS A 31 -11.99 -7.93 6.90
N HIS A 32 -11.89 -9.25 6.80
CA HIS A 32 -11.81 -10.17 7.93
C HIS A 32 -10.66 -11.17 7.73
N LEU A 33 -9.57 -10.72 7.12
CA LEU A 33 -8.42 -11.55 6.81
C LEU A 33 -7.30 -11.34 7.84
N VAL A 34 -6.71 -12.45 8.25
CA VAL A 34 -5.57 -12.47 9.18
C VAL A 34 -4.50 -13.46 8.72
N CYS A 35 -3.28 -13.23 9.19
CA CYS A 35 -2.18 -14.17 9.01
C CYS A 35 -2.50 -15.48 9.74
N ILE A 36 -2.26 -16.62 9.09
CA ILE A 36 -2.53 -17.94 9.66
C ILE A 36 -1.67 -18.25 10.90
N GLU A 37 -0.49 -17.63 10.99
CA GLU A 37 0.50 -17.88 12.04
C GLU A 37 0.38 -16.85 13.16
N CYS A 38 0.60 -15.57 12.84
CA CYS A 38 0.66 -14.50 13.83
C CYS A 38 -0.66 -13.75 14.06
N GLN A 39 -1.73 -14.11 13.34
CA GLN A 39 -3.03 -13.41 13.38
C GLN A 39 -2.99 -11.91 13.02
N ALA A 40 -1.87 -11.40 12.50
CA ALA A 40 -1.76 -10.02 12.04
C ALA A 40 -2.83 -9.68 10.98
N PRO A 41 -3.42 -8.48 11.03
CA PRO A 41 -4.35 -8.01 10.01
C PRO A 41 -3.75 -8.13 8.61
N THR A 42 -4.49 -8.78 7.72
CA THR A 42 -4.07 -9.07 6.35
C THR A 42 -5.05 -8.43 5.38
N PHE A 43 -4.56 -8.03 4.22
CA PHE A 43 -5.39 -7.53 3.12
C PHE A 43 -5.26 -8.42 1.89
N PHE A 44 -6.26 -8.36 1.03
CA PHE A 44 -6.28 -8.98 -0.28
C PHE A 44 -6.23 -7.92 -1.36
N ARG A 45 -5.33 -8.10 -2.34
CA ARG A 45 -5.27 -7.29 -3.57
C ARG A 45 -5.61 -8.18 -4.76
N LYS A 46 -6.53 -7.72 -5.62
CA LYS A 46 -6.86 -8.43 -6.86
C LYS A 46 -5.70 -8.36 -7.85
N ALA A 47 -5.77 -9.23 -8.86
CA ALA A 47 -4.86 -9.10 -9.99
C ALA A 47 -5.08 -7.74 -10.68
N SER A 48 -4.00 -6.98 -10.88
CA SER A 48 -4.12 -5.66 -11.49
C SER A 48 -4.32 -5.75 -13.00
N ARG A 49 -4.83 -4.67 -13.60
CA ARG A 49 -4.95 -4.55 -15.07
C ARG A 49 -3.61 -4.63 -15.78
N HIS A 50 -2.52 -4.36 -15.06
CA HIS A 50 -1.15 -4.30 -15.56
C HIS A 50 -0.34 -5.59 -15.30
N GLY A 51 -1.00 -6.66 -14.86
CA GLY A 51 -0.41 -8.01 -14.81
C GLY A 51 0.15 -8.42 -13.45
N HIS A 52 -0.15 -7.70 -12.38
CA HIS A 52 0.14 -8.18 -11.03
C HIS A 52 -0.80 -9.33 -10.69
N VAL A 53 -0.26 -10.42 -10.13
CA VAL A 53 -1.09 -11.53 -9.64
C VAL A 53 -1.82 -11.14 -8.37
N ALA A 54 -3.00 -11.72 -8.14
CA ALA A 54 -3.71 -11.54 -6.88
C ALA A 54 -2.84 -12.05 -5.72
N CYS A 55 -2.83 -11.33 -4.59
CA CYS A 55 -1.98 -11.66 -3.46
C CYS A 55 -2.59 -11.26 -2.12
N PHE A 56 -2.08 -11.86 -1.05
CA PHE A 56 -2.27 -11.40 0.31
C PHE A 56 -1.02 -10.70 0.85
N GLY A 57 -1.21 -9.69 1.68
CA GLY A 57 -0.14 -8.98 2.37
C GLY A 57 -0.55 -8.51 3.76
N ALA A 58 0.43 -8.25 4.62
CA ALA A 58 0.21 -7.66 5.93
C ALA A 58 1.42 -6.77 6.29
N LEU A 59 1.15 -5.57 6.81
CA LEU A 59 2.17 -4.59 7.19
C LEU A 59 2.78 -4.87 8.58
N ALA A 60 2.08 -5.64 9.42
CA ALA A 60 2.31 -5.69 10.86
C ALA A 60 2.46 -7.13 11.38
N HIS A 61 3.36 -7.91 10.77
CA HIS A 61 3.65 -9.25 11.26
C HIS A 61 4.34 -9.23 12.63
N ILE A 62 4.14 -10.28 13.44
CA ILE A 62 4.94 -10.45 14.65
C ILE A 62 6.38 -10.85 14.30
N GLU A 63 7.35 -10.46 15.15
CA GLU A 63 8.74 -10.91 15.03
C GLU A 63 8.82 -12.45 14.95
N GLY A 64 9.59 -12.95 13.98
CA GLY A 64 9.74 -14.39 13.74
C GLY A 64 8.63 -15.05 12.93
N CYS A 65 7.59 -14.32 12.49
CA CYS A 65 6.54 -14.89 11.63
C CYS A 65 7.11 -15.30 10.27
N SER A 66 6.92 -16.57 9.90
CA SER A 66 7.38 -17.15 8.63
C SER A 66 6.73 -16.52 7.38
N HIS A 67 5.59 -15.86 7.56
CA HIS A 67 4.91 -15.12 6.49
C HIS A 67 5.28 -13.63 6.41
N SER A 68 6.13 -13.14 7.31
CA SER A 68 6.67 -11.79 7.21
C SER A 68 7.64 -11.70 6.03
N SER A 69 7.46 -10.68 5.19
CA SER A 69 8.53 -10.24 4.28
C SER A 69 9.62 -9.56 5.10
N PHE A 70 10.89 -9.69 4.68
CA PHE A 70 12.02 -9.02 5.33
C PHE A 70 11.80 -7.49 5.44
N ASP A 71 11.03 -6.92 4.52
CA ASP A 71 10.65 -5.50 4.43
C ASP A 71 9.66 -5.05 5.51
N THR A 72 9.01 -5.99 6.19
CA THR A 72 8.08 -5.69 7.29
C THR A 72 8.83 -5.41 8.60
N GLN A 73 10.07 -5.89 8.72
CA GLN A 73 10.92 -5.70 9.92
C GLN A 73 11.71 -4.39 9.89
N ASN A 74 11.95 -3.85 8.68
CA ASN A 74 12.47 -2.49 8.48
C ASN A 74 11.41 -1.72 7.71
N LEU A 75 10.55 -0.97 8.39
CA LEU A 75 9.52 -0.12 7.78
C LEU A 75 10.17 0.92 6.83
N ILE A 76 10.51 0.49 5.62
CA ILE A 76 10.95 1.36 4.53
C ILE A 76 9.67 2.00 4.01
N VAL A 77 9.30 3.11 4.63
CA VAL A 77 8.11 3.87 4.24
C VAL A 77 8.45 4.73 3.04
N GLU A 78 7.80 4.48 1.91
CA GLU A 78 7.76 5.44 0.82
C GLU A 78 6.93 6.67 1.24
N SER A 79 7.61 7.80 1.39
CA SER A 79 6.97 9.13 1.45
C SER A 79 7.72 10.06 0.52
N ASP A 80 7.02 10.65 -0.46
CA ASP A 80 7.47 11.67 -1.43
C ASP A 80 9.01 11.81 -1.60
N ASN A 81 9.65 10.75 -2.13
CA ASN A 81 11.07 10.63 -2.53
C ASN A 81 12.15 10.46 -1.44
N LYS A 82 11.87 9.96 -0.22
CA LYS A 82 12.94 9.49 0.70
C LYS A 82 12.56 8.24 1.49
N TYR A 83 13.48 7.28 1.55
CA TYR A 83 13.46 6.17 2.50
C TYR A 83 13.92 6.68 3.87
N THR A 84 13.10 6.49 4.91
CA THR A 84 13.47 6.87 6.29
C THR A 84 13.33 5.66 7.20
N THR A 85 14.41 5.30 7.91
CA THR A 85 14.40 4.32 8.99
C THR A 85 13.67 4.91 10.21
N LEU A 86 12.68 4.19 10.71
CA LEU A 86 11.85 4.63 11.82
C LEU A 86 12.37 4.12 13.16
N HIS A 87 12.56 5.03 14.14
CA HIS A 87 12.80 4.65 15.52
C HIS A 87 11.51 4.77 16.36
N PRO A 88 11.21 3.80 17.25
CA PRO A 88 9.99 3.75 18.07
C PRO A 88 9.72 4.97 18.95
N ASN A 89 10.75 5.77 19.26
CA ASN A 89 10.67 6.92 20.17
C ASN A 89 10.67 8.28 19.47
N SER A 90 10.38 8.31 18.17
CA SER A 90 10.35 9.55 17.38
C SER A 90 9.01 10.28 17.58
N PHE A 91 8.76 10.80 18.79
CA PHE A 91 7.61 11.66 19.03
C PHE A 91 7.79 12.98 18.26
N VAL A 92 6.85 13.29 17.36
CA VAL A 92 6.83 14.57 16.65
C VAL A 92 5.91 15.54 17.38
N GLU A 93 6.46 16.69 17.76
CA GLU A 93 5.70 17.80 18.33
C GLU A 93 4.82 18.41 17.24
N LEU A 94 3.52 18.17 17.34
CA LEU A 94 2.51 18.45 16.31
C LEU A 94 2.05 19.91 16.31
N SER A 95 2.94 20.88 16.12
CA SER A 95 2.59 22.30 16.27
C SER A 95 1.51 22.78 15.29
N SER A 96 1.48 22.26 14.06
CA SER A 96 0.50 22.67 13.03
C SER A 96 -0.83 21.94 13.21
N ILE A 97 -0.78 20.64 13.53
CA ILE A 97 -1.99 19.85 13.83
C ILE A 97 -2.60 20.24 15.20
N ALA A 98 -1.80 20.67 16.18
CA ALA A 98 -2.28 21.10 17.49
C ALA A 98 -3.26 22.27 17.42
N THR A 99 -3.12 23.17 16.44
CA THR A 99 -4.07 24.26 16.20
C THR A 99 -5.42 23.74 15.71
N LEU A 100 -5.43 22.65 14.93
CA LEU A 100 -6.65 21.93 14.52
C LEU A 100 -7.25 21.13 15.68
N CYS A 101 -6.41 20.58 16.55
CA CYS A 101 -6.82 19.82 17.74
C CYS A 101 -7.43 20.67 18.85
N SER A 102 -7.06 21.95 18.95
CA SER A 102 -7.45 22.81 20.08
C SER A 102 -8.91 23.28 20.05
N ASP A 103 -9.57 23.29 18.88
CA ASP A 103 -10.99 23.66 18.76
C ASP A 103 -11.60 23.15 17.42
N GLY A 104 -12.19 21.96 17.44
CA GLY A 104 -12.75 21.30 16.25
C GLY A 104 -13.89 22.08 15.57
N ASP A 105 -14.63 22.90 16.33
CA ASP A 105 -15.68 23.77 15.80
C ASP A 105 -15.08 25.01 15.12
N ALA A 106 -14.00 25.57 15.65
CA ALA A 106 -13.25 26.64 14.99
C ALA A 106 -12.54 26.16 13.72
N ALA A 107 -11.96 24.96 13.73
CA ALA A 107 -11.36 24.34 12.54
C ALA A 107 -12.41 24.13 11.43
N MET A 108 -13.61 23.67 11.80
CA MET A 108 -14.75 23.53 10.89
C MET A 108 -15.25 24.89 10.36
N ALA A 109 -15.24 25.95 11.18
CA ALA A 109 -15.62 27.30 10.75
C ALA A 109 -14.61 27.90 9.75
N VAL A 110 -13.31 27.68 9.97
CA VAL A 110 -12.23 28.05 9.03
C VAL A 110 -12.39 27.30 7.71
N TYR A 111 -12.65 25.99 7.75
CA TYR A 111 -12.89 25.16 6.57
C TYR A 111 -14.16 25.56 5.80
N LYS A 112 -15.29 25.78 6.47
CA LYS A 112 -16.54 26.24 5.83
C LYS A 112 -16.41 27.62 5.17
N LYS A 113 -15.52 28.49 5.70
CA LYS A 113 -15.24 29.81 5.13
C LYS A 113 -14.39 29.73 3.85
N SER A 114 -13.51 28.72 3.72
CA SER A 114 -12.72 28.51 2.50
C SER A 114 -13.56 27.98 1.33
N LEU A 115 -14.57 27.16 1.61
CA LEU A 115 -15.48 26.59 0.59
C LEU A 115 -16.43 27.61 -0.06
N ASN A 116 -16.73 28.74 0.60
CA ASN A 116 -17.78 29.68 0.19
C ASN A 116 -17.27 30.97 -0.48
N THR A 117 -15.97 31.16 -0.68
CA THR A 117 -15.43 32.40 -1.27
C THR A 117 -14.73 32.16 -2.59
N THR A 118 -15.29 32.71 -3.67
CA THR A 118 -14.72 32.73 -5.03
C THR A 118 -13.50 33.66 -5.18
N ASN A 119 -12.96 34.18 -4.08
CA ASN A 119 -11.84 35.13 -4.07
C ASN A 119 -10.62 34.52 -3.37
N PHE A 120 -9.76 33.91 -4.18
CA PHE A 120 -8.53 33.18 -3.85
C PHE A 120 -7.38 34.04 -3.25
N HIS A 121 -7.64 35.25 -2.73
CA HIS A 121 -6.59 36.21 -2.38
C HIS A 121 -6.35 36.47 -0.88
N SER A 122 -7.06 35.80 0.03
CA SER A 122 -6.91 36.05 1.48
C SER A 122 -6.62 34.80 2.33
N LEU A 123 -5.99 33.78 1.74
CA LEU A 123 -5.54 32.55 2.43
C LEU A 123 -4.01 32.43 2.56
N ASN A 124 -3.27 33.52 2.38
CA ASN A 124 -1.82 33.51 2.64
C ASN A 124 -1.44 33.36 4.12
N ASP A 125 -2.40 33.45 5.06
CA ASP A 125 -2.13 33.41 6.51
C ASP A 125 -2.42 32.07 7.19
N LEU A 126 -3.07 31.11 6.52
CA LEU A 126 -3.07 29.71 6.91
C LEU A 126 -2.33 28.95 5.83
N LYS A 127 -1.00 29.02 5.88
CA LYS A 127 -0.14 28.31 4.94
C LYS A 127 -0.64 26.87 4.80
N SER A 128 -1.10 26.51 3.60
CA SER A 128 -1.01 25.14 3.08
C SER A 128 0.48 24.81 3.05
N SER A 129 1.01 24.40 4.20
CA SER A 129 2.45 24.23 4.36
C SER A 129 2.79 22.76 4.19
N PRO A 130 3.87 22.42 3.45
CA PRO A 130 4.50 21.10 3.49
C PRO A 130 4.73 20.57 4.92
N ASP A 131 4.69 21.44 5.92
CA ASP A 131 4.72 21.10 7.35
C ASP A 131 3.53 20.25 7.82
N ILE A 132 2.27 20.55 7.45
CA ILE A 132 1.10 19.76 7.88
C ILE A 132 1.21 18.33 7.33
N ARG A 133 1.59 18.19 6.06
CA ARG A 133 1.76 16.88 5.44
C ARG A 133 2.90 16.10 6.09
N ARG A 134 4.06 16.74 6.30
CA ARG A 134 5.19 16.11 6.98
C ARG A 134 4.81 15.65 8.39
N GLU A 135 4.05 16.46 9.12
CA GLU A 135 3.50 16.12 10.43
C GLU A 135 2.54 14.93 10.33
N LEU A 136 1.61 14.91 9.37
CA LEU A 136 0.71 13.77 9.13
C LEU A 136 1.46 12.48 8.81
N SER A 137 2.49 12.54 7.97
CA SER A 137 3.33 11.37 7.68
C SER A 137 4.01 10.84 8.93
N ALA A 138 4.53 11.72 9.78
CA ALA A 138 5.16 11.29 11.03
C ALA A 138 4.14 10.72 12.02
N THR A 139 2.96 11.33 12.13
CA THR A 139 1.85 10.84 12.95
C THR A 139 1.39 9.47 12.49
N LEU A 140 1.14 9.28 11.18
CA LEU A 140 0.73 8.00 10.62
C LEU A 140 1.75 6.91 10.94
N LYS A 141 3.05 7.19 10.77
CA LYS A 141 4.13 6.26 11.11
C LYS A 141 4.13 5.91 12.60
N SER A 142 4.00 6.90 13.48
CA SER A 142 3.94 6.70 14.93
C SER A 142 2.72 5.87 15.34
N LEU A 143 1.54 6.16 14.78
CA LEU A 143 0.30 5.44 15.06
C LEU A 143 0.40 3.97 14.62
N ILE A 144 0.89 3.70 13.42
CA ILE A 144 1.12 2.32 12.93
C ILE A 144 2.08 1.58 13.84
N LEU A 145 3.23 2.18 14.18
CA LEU A 145 4.21 1.57 15.06
C LEU A 145 3.61 1.23 16.42
N SER A 146 2.82 2.15 17.00
CA SER A 146 2.16 1.91 18.29
C SER A 146 1.24 0.69 18.23
N GLU A 147 0.50 0.50 17.13
CA GLU A 147 -0.38 -0.65 16.93
C GLU A 147 0.41 -1.95 16.78
N ILE A 148 1.53 -1.91 16.05
CA ILE A 148 2.45 -3.04 15.93
C ILE A 148 2.99 -3.41 17.32
N PHE A 149 3.50 -2.45 18.09
CA PHE A 149 4.02 -2.70 19.44
C PHE A 149 2.98 -3.29 20.39
N LYS A 150 1.73 -2.79 20.37
CA LYS A 150 0.62 -3.34 21.17
C LYS A 150 0.37 -4.82 20.88
N LEU A 151 0.50 -5.25 19.62
CA LEU A 151 0.36 -6.66 19.22
C LEU A 151 1.50 -7.54 19.74
N HIS A 152 2.72 -7.01 19.85
CA HIS A 152 3.92 -7.78 20.19
C HIS A 152 4.21 -7.86 21.69
N SER A 153 3.74 -6.89 22.48
CA SER A 153 4.04 -6.81 23.92
C SER A 153 2.85 -6.28 24.71
N PRO A 154 1.75 -7.05 24.80
CA PRO A 154 0.55 -6.63 25.53
C PRO A 154 0.81 -6.33 27.01
N GLU A 155 1.85 -6.92 27.61
CA GLU A 155 2.24 -6.74 29.03
C GLU A 155 2.97 -5.42 29.32
N VAL A 156 3.52 -4.73 28.31
CA VAL A 156 4.26 -3.45 28.49
C VAL A 156 3.31 -2.23 28.48
N ASN A 157 2.02 -2.44 28.21
CA ASN A 157 1.01 -1.40 27.94
C ASN A 157 0.46 -0.64 29.15
N SER A 158 0.87 -0.92 30.39
CA SER A 158 0.23 -0.27 31.55
C SER A 158 0.75 1.14 31.89
N ASN A 159 1.83 1.62 31.26
CA ASN A 159 2.47 2.89 31.67
C ASN A 159 2.72 3.92 30.55
N ILE A 160 2.27 3.66 29.31
CA ILE A 160 2.24 4.70 28.28
C ILE A 160 0.84 5.31 28.27
N GLU A 161 0.45 5.97 29.38
CA GLU A 161 -0.62 6.96 29.32
C GLU A 161 -0.11 8.10 28.45
N SER A 162 -0.65 8.19 27.24
CA SER A 162 -0.34 9.26 26.32
C SER A 162 -0.85 10.58 26.87
N LYS A 163 0.05 11.36 27.44
CA LYS A 163 -0.21 12.73 27.93
C LYS A 163 -0.43 13.77 26.81
N ASN A 164 -0.67 13.34 25.56
CA ASN A 164 -0.74 14.22 24.40
C ASN A 164 -2.18 14.35 23.90
N SER A 165 -2.65 15.57 23.65
CA SER A 165 -3.96 15.88 23.07
C SER A 165 -4.19 15.25 21.69
N ALA A 166 -3.13 14.83 20.99
CA ALA A 166 -3.18 14.15 19.70
C ALA A 166 -3.86 12.76 19.77
N ASP A 167 -3.75 12.06 20.90
CA ASP A 167 -4.34 10.73 21.10
C ASP A 167 -5.86 10.76 21.24
N HIS A 168 -6.43 11.92 21.55
CA HIS A 168 -7.89 12.14 21.52
C HIS A 168 -8.38 12.68 20.17
N PHE A 169 -7.49 13.24 19.34
CA PHE A 169 -7.86 13.80 18.04
C PHE A 169 -7.86 12.76 16.92
N PHE A 170 -6.93 11.80 16.95
CA PHE A 170 -6.87 10.71 15.96
C PHE A 170 -7.60 9.47 16.45
N VAL A 171 -8.69 9.12 15.76
CA VAL A 171 -9.52 7.95 16.08
C VAL A 171 -9.25 6.85 15.06
N LYS A 172 -9.07 5.61 15.53
CA LYS A 172 -8.90 4.46 14.65
C LYS A 172 -10.21 4.13 13.92
N PHE A 173 -10.16 3.70 12.67
CA PHE A 173 -11.37 3.41 11.88
C PHE A 173 -12.31 2.40 12.54
N GLU A 174 -11.77 1.36 13.18
CA GLU A 174 -12.57 0.33 13.88
C GLU A 174 -13.18 0.85 15.20
N GLU A 175 -12.69 1.97 15.72
CA GLU A 175 -13.15 2.60 16.97
C GLU A 175 -14.16 3.72 16.73
N VAL A 176 -14.44 4.06 15.47
CA VAL A 176 -15.49 5.02 15.10
C VAL A 176 -16.86 4.42 15.46
N SER A 177 -17.31 4.68 16.69
CA SER A 177 -18.53 4.10 17.22
C SER A 177 -19.77 4.57 16.47
N VAL A 178 -20.86 3.78 16.47
CA VAL A 178 -22.16 4.16 15.89
C VAL A 178 -22.78 5.39 16.60
N ASN A 179 -22.37 5.69 17.83
CA ASN A 179 -22.93 6.80 18.63
C ASN A 179 -22.10 8.10 18.60
N GLN A 180 -20.90 8.10 18.00
CA GLN A 180 -20.09 9.30 17.83
C GLN A 180 -20.84 10.39 17.03
N SER A 181 -20.90 11.62 17.54
CA SER A 181 -21.52 12.74 16.82
C SER A 181 -20.73 13.11 15.56
N GLU A 182 -21.40 13.75 14.59
CA GLU A 182 -20.71 14.42 13.49
C GLU A 182 -19.70 15.44 14.05
N GLY A 183 -18.58 15.63 13.34
CA GLY A 183 -17.50 16.49 13.84
C GLY A 183 -16.26 16.47 12.95
N PHE A 184 -15.35 17.40 13.19
CA PHE A 184 -14.04 17.44 12.54
C PHE A 184 -13.02 16.69 13.39
N GLY A 185 -12.18 15.86 12.77
CA GLY A 185 -11.21 15.07 13.50
C GLY A 185 -10.16 14.41 12.60
N GLY A 186 -9.19 13.79 13.26
CA GLY A 186 -8.22 12.89 12.64
C GLY A 186 -8.71 11.45 12.69
N TYR A 187 -8.49 10.70 11.62
CA TYR A 187 -8.91 9.30 11.51
C TYR A 187 -7.81 8.49 10.84
N PHE A 188 -7.60 7.26 11.28
CA PHE A 188 -6.56 6.42 10.69
C PHE A 188 -6.88 4.93 10.73
N GLY A 189 -6.23 4.17 9.85
CA GLY A 189 -6.33 2.71 9.84
C GLY A 189 -5.99 2.12 8.47
N MET A 190 -6.15 0.80 8.36
CA MET A 190 -5.89 0.07 7.12
C MET A 190 -7.11 0.11 6.20
N LEU A 191 -6.86 0.33 4.91
CA LEU A 191 -7.84 0.23 3.84
C LEU A 191 -7.94 -1.22 3.36
N THR A 192 -9.17 -1.70 3.21
CA THR A 192 -9.46 -3.05 2.69
C THR A 192 -9.72 -3.05 1.19
N ASP A 193 -10.39 -2.02 0.70
CA ASP A 193 -10.55 -1.72 -0.71
C ASP A 193 -10.87 -0.23 -0.93
N ALA A 194 -10.84 0.19 -2.19
CA ALA A 194 -11.35 1.47 -2.62
C ALA A 194 -12.26 1.27 -3.85
N ARG A 195 -13.20 2.20 -4.07
CA ARG A 195 -14.15 2.16 -5.19
C ARG A 195 -14.45 3.54 -5.70
N LEU A 196 -14.37 3.74 -7.01
CA LEU A 196 -14.97 4.88 -7.67
C LEU A 196 -16.48 4.71 -7.78
N SER A 197 -17.22 5.74 -7.40
CA SER A 197 -18.67 5.80 -7.62
C SER A 197 -19.00 6.20 -9.06
N SER A 198 -20.27 6.05 -9.45
CA SER A 198 -20.77 6.52 -10.75
C SER A 198 -20.59 8.03 -10.95
N GLU A 199 -20.55 8.79 -9.87
CA GLU A 199 -20.39 10.24 -9.82
C GLU A 199 -18.91 10.68 -9.80
N GLY A 200 -17.98 9.70 -9.83
CA GLY A 200 -16.53 9.95 -9.86
C GLY A 200 -15.90 10.19 -8.49
N ALA A 201 -16.64 10.09 -7.39
CA ALA A 201 -16.07 10.17 -6.05
C ALA A 201 -15.35 8.87 -5.68
N LEU A 202 -14.20 8.96 -5.03
CA LEU A 202 -13.44 7.79 -4.58
C LEU A 202 -13.77 7.48 -3.12
N TRP A 203 -14.29 6.27 -2.88
CA TRP A 203 -14.60 5.75 -1.56
C TRP A 203 -13.50 4.81 -1.09
N LEU A 204 -12.81 5.19 -0.01
CA LEU A 204 -11.81 4.39 0.69
C LEU A 204 -12.51 3.63 1.82
N ASN A 205 -12.44 2.30 1.86
CA ASN A 205 -13.17 1.51 2.84
C ASN A 205 -12.22 0.86 3.85
N SER A 206 -12.48 1.05 5.14
CA SER A 206 -11.79 0.33 6.21
C SER A 206 -12.37 -1.07 6.44
N GLY A 207 -11.60 -1.92 7.12
CA GLY A 207 -12.00 -3.27 7.51
C GLY A 207 -12.84 -3.34 8.80
N GLY A 208 -13.24 -4.56 9.17
CA GLY A 208 -14.02 -4.87 10.38
C GLY A 208 -15.54 -4.65 10.27
N ASP A 209 -16.26 -5.21 11.24
CA ASP A 209 -17.68 -4.95 11.47
C ASP A 209 -17.85 -3.50 11.96
N GLY A 210 -18.63 -2.69 11.23
CA GLY A 210 -18.84 -1.27 11.54
C GLY A 210 -17.86 -0.29 10.87
N GLY A 211 -16.98 -0.78 9.98
CA GLY A 211 -15.97 0.05 9.31
C GLY A 211 -16.51 1.32 8.63
N VAL A 212 -15.87 2.45 8.90
CA VAL A 212 -16.16 3.75 8.29
C VAL A 212 -15.59 3.80 6.88
N SER A 213 -16.29 4.48 5.97
CA SER A 213 -15.75 4.79 4.65
C SER A 213 -15.27 6.24 4.62
N CYS A 214 -14.18 6.51 3.93
CA CYS A 214 -13.73 7.88 3.67
C CYS A 214 -14.03 8.23 2.22
N VAL A 215 -14.53 9.43 1.97
CA VAL A 215 -14.84 9.91 0.61
C VAL A 215 -13.86 11.02 0.21
N ILE A 216 -13.26 10.83 -0.96
CA ILE A 216 -12.53 11.85 -1.70
C ILE A 216 -13.48 12.34 -2.80
N GLN A 217 -13.79 13.63 -2.77
CA GLN A 217 -14.70 14.25 -3.72
C GLN A 217 -14.10 14.22 -5.14
N THR A 218 -14.97 14.14 -6.16
CA THR A 218 -14.61 13.92 -7.56
C THR A 218 -13.49 14.86 -8.05
N GLU A 219 -13.50 16.11 -7.62
CA GLU A 219 -12.55 17.14 -8.03
C GLU A 219 -11.12 16.89 -7.50
N MET A 220 -10.99 16.12 -6.42
CA MET A 220 -9.70 15.80 -5.78
C MET A 220 -9.12 14.46 -6.26
N VAL A 221 -9.90 13.61 -6.93
CA VAL A 221 -9.50 12.24 -7.27
C VAL A 221 -8.27 12.20 -8.17
N ASP A 222 -8.23 12.95 -9.26
CA ASP A 222 -7.07 12.97 -10.17
C ASP A 222 -5.80 13.47 -9.48
N GLY A 223 -5.94 14.46 -8.59
CA GLY A 223 -4.85 14.98 -7.78
C GLY A 223 -4.32 13.94 -6.80
N PHE A 224 -5.22 13.18 -6.17
CA PHE A 224 -4.90 12.09 -5.27
C PHE A 224 -4.13 10.96 -5.98
N PHE A 225 -4.66 10.45 -7.09
CA PHE A 225 -4.02 9.40 -7.88
C PHE A 225 -2.62 9.80 -8.35
N ARG A 226 -2.49 11.02 -8.89
CA ARG A 226 -1.21 11.54 -9.36
C ARG A 226 -0.19 11.66 -8.25
N ARG A 227 -0.60 12.15 -7.08
CA ARG A 227 0.30 12.37 -5.94
C ARG A 227 0.90 11.07 -5.45
N TYR A 228 0.07 10.06 -5.26
CA TYR A 228 0.50 8.78 -4.72
C TYR A 228 0.88 7.75 -5.79
N LYS A 229 0.98 8.20 -7.06
CA LYS A 229 1.33 7.37 -8.22
C LYS A 229 0.48 6.09 -8.28
N LEU A 230 -0.83 6.25 -8.11
CA LEU A 230 -1.79 5.15 -8.18
C LEU A 230 -2.18 4.91 -9.64
N GLU A 231 -2.26 3.65 -10.03
CA GLU A 231 -2.75 3.24 -11.36
C GLU A 231 -4.26 2.95 -11.31
N ASP A 232 -4.70 2.25 -10.26
CA ASP A 232 -6.10 1.90 -10.04
C ASP A 232 -6.47 1.83 -8.54
N GLU A 233 -7.76 1.61 -8.23
CA GLU A 233 -8.25 1.57 -6.86
C GLU A 233 -7.71 0.37 -6.05
N GLU A 234 -7.27 -0.71 -6.69
CA GLU A 234 -6.73 -1.88 -6.00
C GLU A 234 -5.33 -1.62 -5.43
N ASP A 235 -4.62 -0.60 -5.92
CA ASP A 235 -3.35 -0.13 -5.32
C ASP A 235 -3.51 0.38 -3.88
N LEU A 236 -4.75 0.76 -3.50
CA LEU A 236 -5.08 1.23 -2.15
C LEU A 236 -5.41 0.09 -1.19
N ALA A 237 -5.64 -1.13 -1.68
CA ALA A 237 -5.86 -2.28 -0.81
C ALA A 237 -4.60 -2.56 0.01
N GLY A 238 -4.76 -2.58 1.34
CA GLY A 238 -3.66 -2.75 2.31
C GLY A 238 -2.91 -1.48 2.66
N ALA A 239 -3.26 -0.34 2.07
CA ALA A 239 -2.67 0.93 2.46
C ALA A 239 -3.14 1.30 3.87
N TYR A 240 -2.23 1.82 4.69
CA TYR A 240 -2.59 2.56 5.89
C TYR A 240 -2.72 4.02 5.53
N VAL A 241 -3.73 4.68 6.10
CA VAL A 241 -4.02 6.08 5.80
C VAL A 241 -4.26 6.85 7.09
N THR A 242 -3.87 8.12 7.11
CA THR A 242 -4.34 9.11 8.08
C THR A 242 -5.08 10.20 7.32
N ILE A 243 -6.25 10.58 7.83
CA ILE A 243 -7.16 11.54 7.21
C ILE A 243 -7.57 12.54 8.28
N ILE A 244 -7.48 13.82 7.98
CA ILE A 244 -8.17 14.87 8.71
C ILE A 244 -9.41 15.27 7.88
N GLY A 245 -10.58 15.17 8.50
CA GLY A 245 -11.83 15.35 7.78
C GLY A 245 -13.05 15.48 8.68
N SER A 246 -14.21 15.57 8.05
CA SER A 246 -15.49 15.67 8.75
C SER A 246 -16.17 14.31 8.81
N LEU A 247 -16.41 13.79 10.02
CA LEU A 247 -17.32 12.67 10.23
C LEU A 247 -18.75 13.12 9.97
N LYS A 248 -19.42 12.40 9.07
CA LYS A 248 -20.78 12.64 8.61
C LYS A 248 -21.61 11.36 8.69
N ILE A 249 -22.92 11.52 8.76
CA ILE A 249 -23.87 10.41 8.74
C ILE A 249 -24.65 10.45 7.41
N SER A 250 -24.63 9.34 6.67
CA SER A 250 -25.44 9.20 5.45
C SER A 250 -26.92 9.06 5.77
N GLN A 251 -27.79 9.21 4.76
CA GLN A 251 -29.24 9.03 4.91
C GLN A 251 -29.62 7.65 5.49
N ASN A 252 -28.79 6.63 5.25
CA ASN A 252 -29.01 5.26 5.74
C ASN A 252 -28.37 5.03 7.13
N GLY A 253 -27.95 6.08 7.84
CA GLY A 253 -27.30 5.98 9.15
C GLY A 253 -25.84 5.53 9.11
N LYS A 254 -25.30 5.18 7.95
CA LYS A 254 -23.88 4.78 7.82
C LYS A 254 -22.98 6.01 7.96
N LYS A 255 -21.96 5.91 8.81
CA LYS A 255 -20.94 6.94 8.99
C LYS A 255 -19.91 6.94 7.86
N TYR A 256 -19.46 8.14 7.51
CA TYR A 256 -18.37 8.33 6.58
C TYR A 256 -17.57 9.58 6.91
N ILE A 257 -16.29 9.59 6.53
CA ILE A 257 -15.40 10.74 6.71
C ILE A 257 -15.26 11.44 5.37
N ALA A 258 -15.62 12.71 5.30
CA ALA A 258 -15.38 13.54 4.13
C ALA A 258 -13.99 14.18 4.24
N LEU A 259 -13.12 13.87 3.27
CA LEU A 259 -11.81 14.51 3.18
C LEU A 259 -11.97 16.02 2.97
N ALA A 260 -11.25 16.80 3.77
CA ALA A 260 -11.29 18.25 3.70
C ALA A 260 -10.44 18.81 2.55
N ASP A 261 -9.19 18.33 2.43
CA ASP A 261 -8.25 18.74 1.39
C ASP A 261 -7.25 17.61 1.15
N LEU A 262 -6.61 17.60 -0.01
CA LEU A 262 -5.53 16.66 -0.31
C LEU A 262 -4.31 16.82 0.62
N ASP A 263 -4.07 17.99 1.22
CA ASP A 263 -3.01 18.17 2.22
C ASP A 263 -3.35 17.56 3.60
N TYR A 264 -4.59 17.13 3.79
CA TYR A 264 -5.12 16.50 5.01
C TYR A 264 -5.24 14.99 4.91
N ILE A 265 -4.57 14.37 3.96
CA ILE A 265 -4.46 12.93 3.84
C ILE A 265 -3.00 12.54 3.69
N ASP A 266 -2.62 11.45 4.34
CA ASP A 266 -1.38 10.76 4.02
C ASP A 266 -1.57 9.25 3.99
N LEU A 267 -0.74 8.56 3.21
CA LEU A 267 -0.83 7.12 3.05
C LEU A 267 0.53 6.44 3.04
N ILE A 268 0.56 5.26 3.65
CA ILE A 268 1.66 4.31 3.63
C ILE A 268 1.15 3.06 2.96
N ARG A 269 1.80 2.66 1.88
CA ARG A 269 1.54 1.38 1.23
C ARG A 269 2.71 0.45 1.54
N LEU A 270 2.39 -0.82 1.73
CA LEU A 270 3.32 -1.86 1.36
C LEU A 270 3.47 -1.79 -0.15
N SER A 271 4.53 -1.15 -0.63
CA SER A 271 4.96 -1.46 -1.97
C SER A 271 5.56 -2.87 -1.91
N LEU A 272 4.92 -3.80 -2.61
CA LEU A 272 5.61 -4.99 -3.09
C LEU A 272 6.54 -4.50 -4.20
N ASP A 273 7.55 -3.71 -3.84
CA ASP A 273 8.16 -2.86 -4.82
C ASP A 273 9.03 -3.66 -5.77
N LYS A 274 8.77 -3.49 -7.08
CA LYS A 274 9.72 -3.84 -8.13
C LYS A 274 11.04 -3.09 -7.94
N ASP A 275 11.01 -1.96 -7.22
CA ASP A 275 12.19 -1.16 -6.85
C ASP A 275 13.00 -1.76 -5.69
N MET A 276 12.38 -2.53 -4.78
CA MET A 276 13.11 -3.32 -3.77
C MET A 276 13.70 -4.59 -4.37
N ALA A 277 13.06 -5.18 -5.38
CA ALA A 277 13.70 -6.25 -6.15
C ALA A 277 15.07 -5.82 -6.69
N ASP A 278 15.24 -4.55 -7.10
CA ASP A 278 16.56 -4.00 -7.49
C ASP A 278 17.56 -3.87 -6.34
N GLN A 279 17.11 -3.73 -5.09
CA GLN A 279 17.97 -3.64 -3.90
C GLN A 279 18.51 -4.99 -3.43
N PHE A 280 17.82 -6.10 -3.75
CA PHE A 280 18.30 -7.47 -3.45
C PHE A 280 19.35 -7.97 -4.44
N PHE A 281 19.53 -7.30 -5.57
CA PHE A 281 20.55 -7.63 -6.54
C PHE A 281 21.69 -6.61 -6.50
N LEU A 282 22.89 -7.08 -6.19
CA LEU A 282 24.11 -6.25 -6.18
C LEU A 282 24.34 -5.51 -7.51
N THR A 283 23.83 -6.07 -8.61
CA THR A 283 23.89 -5.46 -9.93
C THR A 283 22.65 -5.79 -10.75
N LYS A 284 22.32 -4.90 -11.71
CA LYS A 284 21.30 -5.16 -12.74
C LYS A 284 21.56 -6.46 -13.51
N LYS A 285 22.82 -6.84 -13.69
CA LYS A 285 23.24 -8.08 -14.36
C LYS A 285 22.85 -9.32 -13.55
N ALA A 286 23.04 -9.28 -12.22
CA ALA A 286 22.61 -10.36 -11.32
C ALA A 286 21.08 -10.52 -11.30
N LYS A 287 20.32 -9.41 -11.34
CA LYS A 287 18.85 -9.44 -11.45
C LYS A 287 18.38 -10.15 -12.71
N ILE A 288 18.96 -9.78 -13.86
CA ILE A 288 18.61 -10.39 -15.15
C ILE A 288 18.99 -11.88 -15.15
N ALA A 289 20.16 -12.25 -14.62
CA ALA A 289 20.58 -13.64 -14.48
C ALA A 289 19.59 -14.47 -13.64
N PHE A 290 19.11 -13.91 -12.53
CA PHE A 290 18.08 -14.54 -11.69
C PHE A 290 16.80 -14.77 -12.48
N PHE A 291 16.28 -13.74 -13.15
CA PHE A 291 15.07 -13.87 -13.98
C PHE A 291 15.24 -14.91 -15.07
N LEU A 292 16.36 -14.92 -15.80
CA LEU A 292 16.62 -15.89 -16.85
C LEU A 292 16.65 -17.33 -16.32
N THR A 293 17.27 -17.57 -15.16
CA THR A 293 17.44 -18.92 -14.59
C THR A 293 16.19 -19.44 -13.89
N HIS A 294 15.35 -18.54 -13.35
CA HIS A 294 14.17 -18.88 -12.56
C HIS A 294 12.84 -18.64 -13.30
N ASN A 295 12.87 -18.28 -14.59
CA ASN A 295 11.65 -18.06 -15.38
C ASN A 295 10.90 -19.37 -15.69
N LYS A 296 10.21 -19.91 -14.69
CA LYS A 296 9.28 -21.03 -14.84
C LYS A 296 7.98 -20.52 -15.47
N MET A 297 7.57 -21.11 -16.59
CA MET A 297 6.30 -20.82 -17.27
C MET A 297 5.99 -19.35 -17.60
N GLY A 298 7.02 -18.50 -17.71
CA GLY A 298 6.85 -17.12 -18.18
C GLY A 298 6.58 -16.10 -17.07
N VAL A 299 6.77 -16.47 -15.81
CA VAL A 299 6.63 -15.61 -14.63
C VAL A 299 7.42 -14.30 -14.74
N PHE A 300 8.55 -14.28 -15.45
CA PHE A 300 9.39 -13.08 -15.64
C PHE A 300 9.43 -12.58 -17.09
N ASP A 301 8.44 -12.94 -17.92
CA ASP A 301 8.45 -12.55 -19.33
C ASP A 301 8.40 -11.02 -19.49
N SER A 302 7.63 -10.33 -18.65
CA SER A 302 7.52 -8.87 -18.74
C SER A 302 8.83 -8.17 -18.39
N GLU A 303 9.53 -8.66 -17.37
CA GLU A 303 10.80 -8.17 -16.83
C GLU A 303 11.95 -8.40 -17.81
N LEU A 304 11.89 -9.51 -18.56
CA LEU A 304 12.85 -9.84 -19.61
C LEU A 304 12.51 -9.18 -20.96
N GLY A 305 11.44 -8.38 -21.00
CA GLY A 305 10.98 -7.67 -22.19
C GLY A 305 10.37 -8.60 -23.25
N ILE A 306 9.96 -9.81 -22.86
CA ILE A 306 9.27 -10.77 -23.70
C ILE A 306 7.82 -10.33 -23.84
N LYS A 307 7.39 -10.28 -25.09
CA LYS A 307 6.06 -9.78 -25.50
C LYS A 307 5.52 -10.73 -26.56
N ARG A 308 4.21 -10.69 -26.81
CA ARG A 308 3.52 -11.50 -27.83
C ARG A 308 4.24 -11.55 -29.18
N LYS A 309 4.82 -10.43 -29.63
CA LYS A 309 5.58 -10.38 -30.89
C LYS A 309 6.73 -11.40 -30.98
N HIS A 310 7.38 -11.73 -29.87
CA HIS A 310 8.49 -12.70 -29.84
C HIS A 310 7.99 -14.15 -30.05
N TYR A 311 6.70 -14.41 -29.85
CA TYR A 311 6.09 -15.72 -30.11
C TYR A 311 5.52 -15.84 -31.54
N ILE A 312 5.49 -14.74 -32.29
CA ILE A 312 4.92 -14.66 -33.64
C ILE A 312 6.03 -14.48 -34.67
N ASP A 313 7.04 -13.69 -34.34
CA ASP A 313 8.14 -13.32 -35.21
C ASP A 313 9.46 -13.92 -34.70
N ASN A 314 9.97 -14.90 -35.47
CA ASN A 314 11.21 -15.61 -35.15
C ASN A 314 12.44 -14.70 -35.18
N ASP A 315 12.45 -13.67 -36.02
CA ASP A 315 13.59 -12.75 -36.11
C ASP A 315 13.65 -11.86 -34.87
N VAL A 316 12.49 -11.39 -34.39
CA VAL A 316 12.38 -10.65 -33.12
C VAL A 316 12.77 -11.53 -31.92
N ALA A 317 12.39 -12.82 -31.92
CA ALA A 317 12.83 -13.78 -30.89
C ALA A 317 14.35 -14.02 -30.93
N LYS A 318 14.92 -14.08 -32.13
CA LYS A 318 16.36 -14.28 -32.36
C LYS A 318 17.17 -13.06 -31.92
N GLU A 319 16.68 -11.85 -32.16
CA GLU A 319 17.27 -10.61 -31.63
C GLU A 319 17.26 -10.60 -30.09
N TRP A 320 16.14 -10.97 -29.47
CA TRP A 320 16.03 -11.08 -28.02
C TRP A 320 17.07 -12.06 -27.45
N ARG A 321 17.21 -13.24 -28.08
CA ARG A 321 18.23 -14.24 -27.70
C ARG A 321 19.64 -13.69 -27.88
N ALA A 322 19.93 -13.09 -29.02
CA ALA A 322 21.26 -12.56 -29.33
C ALA A 322 21.70 -11.48 -28.35
N ARG A 323 20.78 -10.61 -27.92
CA ARG A 323 21.03 -9.58 -26.91
C ARG A 323 21.54 -10.19 -25.61
N PHE A 324 20.81 -11.15 -25.03
CA PHE A 324 21.20 -11.75 -23.76
C PHE A 324 22.39 -12.72 -23.90
N ALA A 325 22.48 -13.48 -24.99
CA ALA A 325 23.64 -14.34 -25.25
C ALA A 325 24.93 -13.52 -25.38
N LYS A 326 24.86 -12.30 -25.95
CA LYS A 326 26.03 -11.40 -26.06
C LYS A 326 26.51 -10.91 -24.70
N GLU A 327 25.60 -10.72 -23.74
CA GLU A 327 25.86 -10.20 -22.39
C GLU A 327 26.33 -11.30 -21.42
N PHE A 328 25.73 -12.49 -21.50
CA PHE A 328 25.97 -13.62 -20.59
C PHE A 328 26.82 -14.75 -21.19
N HIS A 329 27.52 -14.52 -22.30
CA HIS A 329 28.41 -15.53 -22.88
C HIS A 329 29.54 -15.91 -21.90
N PRO A 330 29.81 -17.20 -21.63
CA PRO A 330 30.88 -17.63 -20.74
C PRO A 330 32.25 -17.04 -21.13
N ASP A 331 32.59 -17.05 -22.42
CA ASP A 331 33.90 -16.53 -22.88
C ASP A 331 34.14 -15.05 -22.60
N LYS A 332 33.08 -14.24 -22.52
CA LYS A 332 33.22 -12.80 -22.21
C LYS A 332 33.30 -12.51 -20.71
N ASN A 333 32.95 -13.50 -19.90
CA ASN A 333 32.89 -13.39 -18.45
C ASN A 333 33.88 -14.38 -17.80
N GLN A 334 34.93 -14.77 -18.54
CA GLN A 334 36.01 -15.61 -18.03
C GLN A 334 36.67 -14.91 -16.83
N GLY A 335 36.61 -15.55 -15.66
CA GLY A 335 37.14 -15.02 -14.41
C GLY A 335 36.11 -14.46 -13.43
N ASP A 336 34.85 -14.27 -13.86
CA ASP A 336 33.76 -13.94 -12.95
C ASP A 336 33.06 -15.22 -12.47
N THR A 337 33.27 -15.56 -11.20
CA THR A 337 32.68 -16.73 -10.54
C THR A 337 31.37 -16.41 -9.80
N SER A 338 30.88 -15.17 -9.88
CA SER A 338 29.66 -14.76 -9.15
C SER A 338 28.37 -15.36 -9.71
N MET A 339 28.41 -15.88 -10.94
CA MET A 339 27.23 -16.42 -11.64
C MET A 339 27.61 -17.64 -12.49
N ASP A 340 26.70 -18.60 -12.62
CA ASP A 340 26.85 -19.71 -13.55
C ASP A 340 26.42 -19.29 -14.97
N TYR A 341 27.36 -18.73 -15.72
CA TYR A 341 27.14 -18.27 -17.10
C TYR A 341 26.72 -19.39 -18.06
N ASN A 342 27.11 -20.64 -17.81
CA ASN A 342 26.69 -21.79 -18.62
C ASN A 342 25.22 -22.12 -18.38
N GLN A 343 24.80 -22.11 -17.12
CA GLN A 343 23.39 -22.29 -16.74
C GLN A 343 22.52 -21.17 -17.31
N ILE A 344 22.95 -19.91 -17.21
CA ILE A 344 22.21 -18.76 -17.74
C ILE A 344 22.02 -18.90 -19.25
N LEU A 345 23.08 -19.23 -20.00
CA LEU A 345 23.00 -19.42 -21.45
C LEU A 345 22.08 -20.59 -21.83
N SER A 346 22.10 -21.67 -21.05
CA SER A 346 21.17 -22.79 -21.20
C SER A 346 19.71 -22.33 -21.03
N SER A 347 19.42 -21.54 -20.01
CA SER A 347 18.07 -21.00 -19.78
C SER A 347 17.63 -20.02 -20.87
N ILE A 348 18.52 -19.15 -21.36
CA ILE A 348 18.24 -18.28 -22.52
C ILE A 348 17.80 -19.13 -23.73
N ASN A 349 18.53 -20.22 -24.02
CA ASN A 349 18.20 -21.11 -25.14
C ASN A 349 16.86 -21.83 -24.94
N LYS A 350 16.56 -22.31 -23.72
CA LYS A 350 15.26 -22.91 -23.39
C LYS A 350 14.11 -21.93 -23.62
N MET A 351 14.26 -20.69 -23.17
CA MET A 351 13.26 -19.64 -23.35
C MET A 351 13.06 -19.27 -24.82
N TYR A 352 14.15 -19.16 -25.58
CA TYR A 352 14.06 -18.96 -27.04
C TYR A 352 13.32 -20.11 -27.72
N ASN A 353 13.66 -21.37 -27.40
CA ASN A 353 12.97 -22.53 -27.97
C ASN A 353 11.48 -22.53 -27.64
N ARG A 354 11.10 -22.09 -26.44
CA ARG A 354 9.69 -21.88 -26.07
C ARG A 354 9.02 -20.83 -26.95
N MET A 355 9.68 -19.71 -27.24
CA MET A 355 9.14 -18.65 -28.10
C MET A 355 8.88 -19.12 -29.52
N VAL A 356 9.81 -19.90 -30.08
CA VAL A 356 9.74 -20.36 -31.49
C VAL A 356 9.06 -21.73 -31.66
N GLY A 357 8.42 -22.26 -30.61
CA GLY A 357 7.67 -23.52 -30.66
C GLY A 357 8.52 -24.79 -30.84
N LYS A 358 9.78 -24.77 -30.37
CA LYS A 358 10.74 -25.89 -30.47
C LYS A 358 11.05 -26.56 -29.11
N ALA A 359 10.25 -26.27 -28.08
CA ALA A 359 10.46 -26.72 -26.70
C ALA A 359 9.78 -28.04 -26.39
#